data_AF-A0A962ZWN3-F1
#
_entry.id   AF-A0A962ZWN3-F1
#
_cell.length_a   1.000
_cell.length_b   1.000
_cell.length_c   1.000
_cell.angle_alpha   90.00
_cell.angle_beta   90.00
_cell.angle_gamma   90.00
#
_symmetry.space_group_name_H-M   'P 1'
#
loop_
_entity.id
_entity.type
_entity.pdbx_description
1 polymer ?
#
loop_
_entity_poly.entity_id
_entity_poly.type
_entity_poly.pdbx_seq_one_letter_code
_entity_poly.pdbx_strand_id
1 'polypeptide(L)'
;ALSLCGVVSVLTACGGSSSNVSPGNVVIPPDGPTDPTDPTDPTDPVEPPPSGGDEVASVIPANLSDCITGSGATAAGKPVYVISVACLPGGTLDPTGLLLGNDFIYRIEGGALRIARN
;
A
#
# COMPACT_ATOMS: atom_id res chain seq x y z
N ALA A 1 -6.93 -24.08 43.51
CA ALA A 1 -5.72 -23.97 42.66
C ALA A 1 -4.94 -22.73 43.09
N LEU A 2 -3.62 -22.89 43.22
CA LEU A 2 -2.59 -21.87 43.47
C LEU A 2 -2.79 -20.63 42.58
N SER A 3 -2.76 -19.41 43.12
CA SER A 3 -1.57 -18.54 43.31
C SER A 3 -1.06 -17.88 42.02
N LEU A 4 -1.18 -16.54 41.93
CA LEU A 4 -0.11 -15.53 41.74
C LEU A 4 -0.77 -14.15 41.55
N CYS A 5 -0.90 -13.29 42.57
CA CYS A 5 0.08 -12.27 43.01
C CYS A 5 0.77 -11.49 41.87
N GLY A 6 0.34 -10.24 41.65
CA GLY A 6 1.12 -9.19 41.02
C GLY A 6 0.77 -7.87 41.72
N VAL A 7 1.63 -7.43 42.63
CA VAL A 7 1.40 -6.29 43.53
C VAL A 7 2.52 -5.24 43.33
N VAL A 8 2.13 -3.99 43.55
CA VAL A 8 2.89 -2.84 44.06
C VAL A 8 3.55 -1.91 43.03
N SER A 9 2.87 -0.78 42.82
CA SER A 9 3.45 0.52 42.49
C SER A 9 4.28 1.06 43.67
N VAL A 10 5.46 1.62 43.40
CA VAL A 10 6.06 2.66 44.27
C VAL A 10 6.86 3.63 43.42
N LEU A 11 6.35 4.87 43.34
CA LEU A 11 7.17 6.04 43.03
C LEU A 11 8.12 6.27 44.22
N THR A 12 9.39 6.51 43.97
CA THR A 12 10.25 7.19 44.95
C THR A 12 11.18 8.14 44.22
N ALA A 13 10.87 9.43 44.38
CA ALA A 13 11.76 10.53 44.08
C ALA A 13 12.83 10.63 45.19
N CYS A 14 14.09 10.77 44.79
CA CYS A 14 15.18 11.26 45.63
C CYS A 14 16.22 11.78 44.62
N GLY A 15 16.52 13.07 44.47
CA GLY A 15 16.39 14.14 45.45
C GLY A 15 17.65 14.24 46.30
N GLY A 16 18.75 14.68 45.68
CA GLY A 16 19.87 15.30 46.39
C GLY A 16 21.10 14.42 46.57
N SER A 17 22.23 14.90 46.06
CA SER A 17 23.53 14.61 46.65
C SER A 17 24.41 15.84 46.49
N SER A 18 24.34 16.71 47.50
CA SER A 18 25.39 17.68 47.78
C SER A 18 26.25 17.10 48.89
N SER A 19 27.49 16.71 48.59
CA SER A 19 28.54 16.47 49.60
C SER A 19 29.93 16.54 48.94
N ASN A 20 30.42 17.77 48.84
CA ASN A 20 31.78 18.23 49.12
C ASN A 20 32.94 17.22 49.01
N VAL A 21 33.79 17.39 47.98
CA VAL A 21 35.24 17.21 48.11
C VAL A 21 35.92 18.43 47.49
N SER A 22 36.61 19.21 48.33
CA SER A 22 37.52 20.31 47.99
C SER A 22 38.98 19.77 47.95
N PRO A 23 39.97 20.50 47.40
CA PRO A 23 40.28 20.66 45.99
C PRO A 23 41.63 19.97 45.68
N GLY A 24 41.61 18.86 44.95
CA GLY A 24 42.81 18.24 44.39
C GLY A 24 42.95 18.65 42.93
N ASN A 25 44.02 19.38 42.61
CA ASN A 25 44.40 19.80 41.27
C ASN A 25 44.36 18.65 40.26
N VAL A 26 43.27 18.52 39.49
CA VAL A 26 43.18 17.61 38.34
C VAL A 26 43.56 18.41 37.09
N VAL A 27 44.74 18.12 36.57
CA VAL A 27 45.14 18.52 35.22
C VAL A 27 44.33 17.66 34.25
N ILE A 28 43.30 18.24 33.63
CA ILE A 28 42.54 17.60 32.55
C ILE A 28 43.19 18.04 31.22
N PRO A 29 43.64 17.11 30.35
CA PRO A 29 44.06 17.46 28.98
C PRO A 29 42.87 18.07 28.22
N PRO A 30 43.07 19.07 27.33
CA PRO A 30 41.99 19.76 26.63
C PRO A 30 41.39 18.93 25.48
N ASP A 31 41.30 17.61 25.63
CA ASP A 31 40.73 16.73 24.61
C ASP A 31 39.45 16.12 25.18
N GLY A 32 38.44 16.98 25.33
CA GLY A 32 37.07 16.50 25.47
C GLY A 32 36.68 15.65 24.26
N PRO A 33 35.81 14.64 24.42
CA PRO A 33 35.32 13.87 23.28
C PRO A 33 34.70 14.84 22.29
N THR A 34 35.16 14.80 21.04
CA THR A 34 34.49 15.50 19.93
C THR A 34 33.03 15.10 19.95
N ASP A 35 32.15 16.11 20.01
CA ASP A 35 30.70 15.96 19.97
C ASP A 35 30.31 14.95 18.88
N PRO A 36 29.54 13.89 19.18
CA PRO A 36 29.11 12.96 18.16
C PRO A 36 28.31 13.75 17.11
N THR A 37 28.79 13.77 15.87
CA THR A 37 28.03 14.31 14.75
C THR A 37 26.70 13.58 14.68
N ASP A 38 25.63 14.38 14.64
CA ASP A 38 24.24 13.93 14.49
C ASP A 38 24.14 12.91 13.33
N PRO A 39 23.55 11.71 13.53
CA PRO A 39 23.39 10.75 12.46
C PRO A 39 22.64 11.39 11.30
N THR A 40 23.14 11.16 10.09
CA THR A 40 22.43 11.60 8.89
C THR A 40 21.08 10.90 8.80
N ASP A 41 20.03 11.68 8.61
CA ASP A 41 18.66 11.19 8.46
C ASP A 41 18.60 10.13 7.34
N PRO A 42 18.04 8.93 7.58
CA PRO A 42 17.94 7.92 6.55
C PRO A 42 17.17 8.47 5.35
N THR A 43 17.73 8.31 4.16
CA THR A 43 17.01 8.64 2.92
C THR A 43 15.79 7.73 2.79
N ASP A 44 14.64 8.32 2.50
CA ASP A 44 13.42 7.56 2.22
C ASP A 44 13.65 6.55 1.08
N PRO A 45 13.10 5.33 1.20
CA PRO A 45 13.20 4.35 0.13
C PRO A 45 12.51 4.86 -1.13
N VAL A 46 13.23 4.82 -2.25
CA VAL A 46 12.68 5.15 -3.56
C VAL A 46 11.65 4.09 -3.94
N GLU A 47 10.43 4.52 -4.26
CA GLU A 47 9.37 3.63 -4.74
C GLU A 47 9.82 2.95 -6.04
N PRO A 48 9.68 1.62 -6.18
CA PRO A 48 10.07 0.94 -7.41
C PRO A 48 9.25 1.47 -8.59
N PRO A 49 9.85 1.54 -9.80
CA PRO A 49 9.10 1.93 -10.98
C PRO A 49 7.93 0.95 -11.20
N PRO A 50 6.80 1.41 -11.74
CA PRO A 50 5.67 0.54 -12.05
C PRO A 50 6.16 -0.59 -12.96
N SER A 51 5.84 -1.83 -12.60
CA SER A 51 6.16 -2.98 -13.45
C SER A 51 5.43 -2.80 -14.78
N GLY A 52 6.17 -2.47 -15.84
CA GLY A 52 5.69 -2.50 -17.21
C GLY A 52 5.45 -3.95 -17.60
N GLY A 53 4.33 -4.52 -17.17
CA GLY A 53 3.87 -5.81 -17.67
C GLY A 53 3.56 -5.69 -19.15
N ASP A 54 3.87 -6.73 -19.92
CA ASP A 54 3.56 -6.76 -21.36
C ASP A 54 2.07 -6.44 -21.58
N GLU A 55 1.81 -5.57 -22.56
CA GLU A 55 0.43 -5.21 -22.89
C GLU A 55 -0.21 -6.34 -23.70
N VAL A 56 -1.25 -6.93 -23.13
CA VAL A 56 -2.12 -7.92 -23.76
C VAL A 56 -3.32 -7.18 -24.31
N ALA A 57 -3.45 -7.20 -25.63
CA ALA A 57 -4.59 -6.59 -26.32
C ALA A 57 -5.88 -7.40 -26.07
N SER A 58 -6.99 -6.68 -25.96
CA SER A 58 -8.31 -7.27 -25.81
C SER A 58 -8.89 -7.72 -27.15
N VAL A 59 -9.64 -8.82 -27.12
CA VAL A 59 -10.39 -9.35 -28.28
C VAL A 59 -11.86 -9.40 -27.88
N ILE A 60 -12.66 -8.53 -28.48
CA ILE A 60 -14.12 -8.48 -28.27
C ILE A 60 -14.79 -9.13 -29.47
N PRO A 61 -15.48 -10.27 -29.30
CA PRO A 61 -16.17 -10.94 -30.39
C PRO A 61 -17.39 -10.11 -30.82
N ALA A 62 -17.77 -10.23 -32.10
CA ALA A 62 -18.78 -9.37 -32.71
C ALA A 62 -20.16 -9.45 -32.01
N ASN A 63 -20.50 -10.59 -31.41
CA ASN A 63 -21.74 -10.74 -30.65
C ASN A 63 -21.78 -9.92 -29.35
N LEU A 64 -20.65 -9.35 -28.91
CA LEU A 64 -20.53 -8.52 -27.71
C LEU A 64 -20.22 -7.05 -28.02
N SER A 65 -20.11 -6.64 -29.29
CA SER A 65 -19.71 -5.26 -29.65
C SER A 65 -20.70 -4.20 -29.18
N ASP A 66 -21.98 -4.55 -29.11
CA ASP A 66 -23.04 -3.66 -28.63
C ASP A 66 -23.11 -3.63 -27.10
N CYS A 67 -22.46 -4.60 -26.45
CA CYS A 67 -22.47 -4.78 -25.00
C CYS A 67 -21.19 -4.32 -24.30
N ILE A 68 -20.07 -4.32 -25.00
CA ILE A 68 -18.77 -3.89 -24.49
C ILE A 68 -18.36 -2.67 -25.30
N THR A 69 -18.65 -1.48 -24.77
CA THR A 69 -18.52 -0.21 -25.49
C THR A 69 -17.57 0.75 -24.79
N GLY A 70 -16.92 1.62 -25.56
CA GLY A 70 -16.04 2.65 -24.99
C GLY A 70 -16.86 3.65 -24.18
N SER A 71 -16.44 3.93 -22.95
CA SER A 71 -17.15 4.88 -22.07
C SER A 71 -16.79 6.34 -22.34
N GLY A 72 -15.80 6.60 -23.19
CA GLY A 72 -15.19 7.93 -23.38
C GLY A 72 -14.35 8.43 -22.18
N ALA A 73 -14.19 7.63 -21.12
CA ALA A 73 -13.40 7.98 -19.95
C ALA A 73 -12.04 7.28 -19.97
N THR A 74 -11.12 7.80 -19.13
CA THR A 74 -9.78 7.24 -18.93
C THR A 74 -9.53 7.07 -17.44
N ALA A 75 -8.93 5.95 -17.04
CA ALA A 75 -8.50 5.69 -15.68
C ALA A 75 -7.10 5.03 -15.70
N ALA A 76 -6.23 5.42 -14.77
CA ALA A 76 -4.82 4.96 -14.73
C ALA A 76 -4.11 5.00 -16.10
N GLY A 77 -4.39 6.02 -16.92
CA GLY A 77 -3.82 6.17 -18.26
C GLY A 77 -4.41 5.25 -19.35
N LYS A 78 -5.41 4.41 -19.03
CA LYS A 78 -6.05 3.46 -19.95
C LYS A 78 -7.50 3.84 -20.25
N PRO A 79 -8.00 3.59 -21.47
CA PRO A 79 -9.41 3.82 -21.80
C PRO A 79 -10.31 2.92 -20.96
N VAL A 80 -11.47 3.44 -20.58
CA VAL A 80 -12.48 2.67 -19.86
C VAL A 80 -13.53 2.15 -20.83
N TYR A 81 -13.75 0.84 -20.81
CA TYR A 81 -14.82 0.16 -21.53
C TYR A 81 -15.92 -0.27 -20.53
N VAL A 82 -17.17 -0.13 -20.93
CA VAL A 82 -18.33 -0.55 -20.15
C VAL A 82 -18.82 -1.88 -20.68
N ILE A 83 -18.90 -2.87 -19.79
CA ILE A 83 -19.69 -4.08 -19.98
C ILE A 83 -21.09 -3.79 -19.47
N SER A 84 -22.02 -3.55 -20.39
CA SER A 84 -23.43 -3.30 -20.06
C SER A 84 -24.14 -4.62 -19.82
N VAL A 85 -24.48 -4.92 -18.56
CA VAL A 85 -25.23 -6.14 -18.21
C VAL A 85 -26.65 -6.10 -18.77
N ALA A 86 -27.21 -4.91 -19.01
CA ALA A 86 -28.57 -4.73 -19.51
C ALA A 86 -28.77 -5.27 -20.95
N CYS A 87 -27.71 -5.36 -21.75
CA CYS A 87 -27.79 -5.93 -23.10
C CYS A 87 -27.41 -7.43 -23.14
N LEU A 88 -26.92 -7.99 -22.03
CA LEU A 88 -26.58 -9.40 -21.93
C LEU A 88 -27.83 -10.21 -21.56
N PRO A 89 -28.17 -11.28 -22.32
CA PRO A 89 -29.30 -12.15 -21.98
C PRO A 89 -29.18 -12.74 -20.57
N GLY A 90 -30.10 -12.36 -19.68
CA GLY A 90 -30.07 -12.78 -18.27
C GLY A 90 -28.85 -12.28 -17.49
N GLY A 91 -28.17 -11.24 -17.99
CA GLY A 91 -26.90 -10.74 -17.46
C GLY A 91 -25.73 -11.70 -17.66
N THR A 92 -25.83 -12.64 -18.61
CA THR A 92 -24.82 -13.68 -18.84
C THR A 92 -23.94 -13.32 -20.04
N LEU A 93 -22.66 -13.18 -19.80
CA LEU A 93 -21.62 -13.00 -20.82
C LEU A 93 -21.14 -14.37 -21.30
N ASP A 94 -21.15 -14.57 -22.62
CA ASP A 94 -20.52 -15.72 -23.26
C ASP A 94 -19.01 -15.45 -23.40
N PRO A 95 -18.13 -16.21 -22.73
CA PRO A 95 -16.69 -16.00 -22.80
C PRO A 95 -16.06 -16.56 -24.08
N THR A 96 -16.82 -17.24 -24.95
CA THR A 96 -16.28 -17.88 -26.15
C THR A 96 -15.63 -16.85 -27.08
N GLY A 97 -14.31 -16.96 -27.24
CA GLY A 97 -13.53 -16.04 -28.07
C GLY A 97 -13.34 -14.63 -27.49
N LEU A 98 -13.77 -14.39 -26.25
CA LEU A 98 -13.52 -13.13 -25.53
C LEU A 98 -12.15 -13.19 -24.84
N LEU A 99 -11.32 -12.17 -25.08
CA LEU A 99 -10.12 -11.90 -24.30
C LEU A 99 -10.23 -10.50 -23.71
N LEU A 100 -10.27 -10.41 -22.38
CA LEU A 100 -10.16 -9.14 -21.66
C LEU A 100 -8.69 -8.98 -21.25
N GLY A 101 -7.97 -8.20 -22.04
CA GLY A 101 -6.57 -7.86 -21.85
C GLY A 101 -6.36 -6.79 -20.78
N ASN A 102 -5.12 -6.30 -20.68
CA ASN A 102 -4.74 -5.22 -19.76
C ASN A 102 -4.58 -3.87 -20.47
N ASP A 103 -4.95 -3.76 -21.75
CA ASP A 103 -4.98 -2.53 -22.56
C ASP A 103 -6.11 -1.57 -22.13
N PHE A 104 -7.22 -2.11 -21.65
CA PHE A 104 -8.36 -1.34 -21.15
C PHE A 104 -8.65 -1.57 -19.67
N ILE A 105 -9.40 -0.64 -19.08
CA ILE A 105 -10.08 -0.86 -17.80
C ILE A 105 -11.54 -1.18 -18.08
N TYR A 106 -12.03 -2.27 -17.51
CA TYR A 106 -13.41 -2.70 -17.68
C TYR A 106 -14.26 -2.32 -16.48
N ARG A 107 -15.34 -1.59 -16.74
CA ARG A 107 -16.37 -1.26 -15.77
C ARG A 107 -17.63 -2.06 -16.08
N ILE A 108 -18.24 -2.61 -15.04
CA ILE A 108 -19.49 -3.36 -15.16
C ILE A 108 -20.63 -2.45 -14.75
N GLU A 109 -21.65 -2.33 -15.59
CA GLU A 109 -22.84 -1.52 -15.33
C GLU A 109 -24.12 -2.30 -15.60
N GLY A 110 -25.25 -1.86 -15.04
CA GLY A 110 -26.55 -2.48 -15.30
C GLY A 110 -26.86 -3.74 -14.50
N GLY A 111 -26.06 -4.07 -13.48
CA GLY A 111 -26.38 -5.10 -12.49
C GLY A 111 -25.31 -6.18 -12.33
N ALA A 112 -25.75 -7.40 -12.03
CA ALA A 112 -24.86 -8.54 -11.78
C ALA A 112 -24.44 -9.22 -13.09
N LEU A 113 -23.13 -9.27 -13.33
CA LEU A 113 -22.54 -10.02 -14.43
C LEU A 113 -22.41 -11.50 -14.06
N ARG A 114 -22.90 -12.39 -14.93
CA ARG A 114 -22.67 -13.83 -14.90
C ARG A 114 -21.80 -14.22 -16.08
N ILE A 115 -20.96 -15.23 -15.92
CA ILE A 115 -20.20 -15.81 -17.02
C ILE A 115 -20.86 -17.13 -17.40
N ALA A 116 -21.16 -17.31 -18.69
CA ALA A 116 -21.69 -18.57 -19.20
C ALA A 116 -20.68 -19.69 -18.92
N ARG A 117 -21.18 -20.87 -18.57
CA ARG A 117 -20.33 -22.06 -18.55
C ARG A 117 -20.10 -22.51 -19.99
N ASN A 118 -18.83 -22.65 -20.33
CA ASN A 118 -18.39 -23.28 -21.57
C ASN A 118 -18.62 -24.79 -21.51
#